data_AF-U5D299-F1
#
_entry.id   AF-U5D299-F1
#
_cell.length_a   1.000
_cell.length_b   1.000
_cell.length_c   1.000
_cell.angle_alpha   90.00
_cell.angle_beta   90.00
_cell.angle_gamma   90.00
#
_symmetry.space_group_name_H-M   'P 1'
#
loop_
_entity.id
_entity.type
_entity.pdbx_description
1 polymer ?
#
loop_
_entity_poly.entity_id
_entity_poly.type
_entity_poly.pdbx_seq_one_letter_code
_entity_poly.pdbx_strand_id
1 'polypeptide(L)'
;MVIQDLIFSFIFLALAAVLKFEEDIAAFTIRAVDDIHTLNDLVICKPPKNIVSQLHLISLWEKRCGKSLRKNNISEEEIIKLFETLPHPENVAPAILHYFFVAGQSNFELEEDDLELSRLYPDYNYTPFAYLIDILAVNPQKIKRAALG
;
A
#
# COMPACT_ATOMS: atom_id res chain seq x y z
N MET A 1 24.86 -7.24 4.79
CA MET A 1 23.47 -7.73 4.63
C MET A 1 22.76 -6.68 3.81
N VAL A 2 22.57 -6.94 2.52
CA VAL A 2 22.15 -5.90 1.56
C VAL A 2 20.66 -5.67 1.78
N ILE A 3 20.18 -4.43 1.76
CA ILE A 3 18.76 -4.07 1.86
C ILE A 3 17.88 -4.84 0.84
N GLN A 4 18.47 -5.34 -0.25
CA GLN A 4 17.83 -6.28 -1.18
C GLN A 4 17.36 -7.59 -0.52
N ASP A 5 18.07 -8.13 0.46
CA ASP A 5 17.71 -9.37 1.15
C ASP A 5 16.57 -9.16 2.15
N LEU A 6 16.43 -7.95 2.69
CA LEU A 6 15.31 -7.54 3.57
C LEU A 6 14.02 -7.25 2.78
N ILE A 7 14.12 -6.87 1.51
CA ILE A 7 12.93 -6.69 0.64
C ILE A 7 12.40 -8.05 0.15
N PHE A 8 13.28 -9.05 0.00
CA PHE A 8 12.90 -10.42 -0.40
C PHE A 8 12.57 -11.35 0.76
N SER A 9 12.85 -10.93 1.98
CA SER A 9 12.60 -11.74 3.16
C SER A 9 12.07 -10.83 4.25
N PHE A 10 10.90 -11.21 4.74
CA PHE A 10 10.30 -10.78 6.00
C PHE A 10 9.50 -9.48 6.01
N ILE A 11 8.24 -9.60 6.43
CA ILE A 11 7.53 -8.84 7.47
C ILE A 11 6.07 -9.33 7.45
N PHE A 12 5.58 -9.91 8.53
CA PHE A 12 4.17 -10.29 8.67
C PHE A 12 3.64 -9.80 10.00
N LEU A 13 2.88 -8.72 9.92
CA LEU A 13 1.96 -8.27 10.96
C LEU A 13 0.63 -7.99 10.27
N ALA A 14 -0.43 -8.44 10.95
CA ALA A 14 -1.72 -8.76 10.37
C ALA A 14 -2.63 -7.54 10.27
N LEU A 15 -2.22 -6.51 9.52
CA LEU A 15 -3.11 -5.39 9.21
C LEU A 15 -3.24 -5.14 7.71
N ALA A 16 -4.33 -4.48 7.36
CA ALA A 16 -4.64 -4.10 6.00
C ALA A 16 -3.88 -2.84 5.62
N ALA A 17 -3.56 -2.73 4.34
CA ALA A 17 -3.06 -1.51 3.73
C ALA A 17 -4.00 -1.12 2.58
N VAL A 18 -4.04 0.16 2.25
CA VAL A 18 -4.81 0.65 1.11
C VAL A 18 -3.87 0.80 -0.08
N LEU A 19 -3.92 -0.16 -1.01
CA LEU A 19 -3.05 -0.21 -2.19
C LEU A 19 -3.79 0.30 -3.43
N LYS A 20 -3.19 1.23 -4.18
CA LYS A 20 -3.81 1.83 -5.37
C LYS A 20 -2.90 1.68 -6.57
N PHE A 21 -3.49 1.66 -7.75
CA PHE A 21 -2.75 1.71 -8.99
C PHE A 21 -2.32 3.15 -9.27
N GLU A 22 -1.09 3.35 -9.74
CA GLU A 22 -0.53 4.69 -9.94
C GLU A 22 -1.34 5.52 -10.95
N GLU A 23 -1.87 4.88 -11.99
CA GLU A 23 -2.70 5.49 -13.02
C GLU A 23 -4.05 5.97 -12.48
N ASP A 24 -4.65 5.24 -11.53
CA ASP A 24 -5.88 5.68 -10.87
C ASP A 24 -5.62 6.91 -10.01
N ILE A 25 -4.50 6.92 -9.25
CA ILE A 25 -4.10 8.09 -8.46
C ILE A 25 -3.96 9.31 -9.37
N ALA A 26 -3.24 9.18 -10.49
CA ALA A 26 -3.06 10.28 -11.43
C ALA A 26 -4.39 10.80 -12.00
N ALA A 27 -5.30 9.88 -12.40
CA ALA A 27 -6.60 10.26 -12.95
C ALA A 27 -7.47 10.99 -11.91
N PHE A 28 -7.52 10.50 -10.67
CA PHE A 28 -8.23 11.16 -9.59
C PHE A 28 -7.65 12.53 -9.25
N THR A 29 -6.32 12.64 -9.19
CA THR A 29 -5.65 13.92 -8.92
C THR A 29 -5.99 14.95 -9.98
N ILE A 30 -5.99 14.59 -11.27
CA ILE A 30 -6.36 15.53 -12.34
C ILE A 30 -7.81 15.99 -12.19
N ARG A 31 -8.73 15.09 -11.84
CA ARG A 31 -10.14 15.46 -11.61
C ARG A 31 -10.30 16.41 -10.42
N ALA A 32 -9.58 16.17 -9.33
CA ALA A 32 -9.64 16.98 -8.12
C ALA A 32 -9.02 18.39 -8.28
N VAL A 33 -8.19 18.64 -9.30
CA VAL A 33 -7.60 19.97 -9.49
C VAL A 33 -8.67 21.02 -9.87
N ASP A 34 -9.66 20.63 -10.67
CA ASP A 34 -10.69 21.54 -11.18
C ASP A 34 -12.04 21.40 -10.45
N ASP A 35 -12.12 20.55 -9.43
CA ASP A 35 -13.34 20.36 -8.63
C ASP A 35 -13.43 21.39 -7.49
N ILE A 36 -14.49 22.20 -7.50
CA ILE A 36 -14.75 23.20 -6.46
C ILE A 36 -14.94 22.56 -5.08
N HIS A 37 -15.41 21.31 -5.01
CA HIS A 37 -15.63 20.60 -3.73
C HIS A 37 -14.34 20.20 -3.04
N THR A 38 -13.21 20.17 -3.75
CA THR A 38 -11.89 19.82 -3.18
C THR A 38 -11.03 21.05 -2.89
N LEU A 39 -11.57 22.26 -3.09
CA LEU A 39 -10.84 23.51 -2.89
C LEU A 39 -10.48 23.73 -1.41
N ASN A 40 -9.18 23.87 -1.13
CA ASN A 40 -8.62 24.11 0.22
C ASN A 40 -8.99 23.04 1.26
N ASP A 41 -9.17 21.79 0.82
CA ASP A 41 -9.60 20.70 1.70
C ASP A 41 -8.71 19.46 1.56
N LEU A 42 -8.81 18.52 2.51
CA LEU A 42 -8.09 17.26 2.53
C LEU A 42 -8.84 16.21 1.72
N VAL A 43 -8.28 15.87 0.55
CA VAL A 43 -8.83 14.81 -0.31
C VAL A 43 -8.21 13.46 0.04
N ILE A 44 -9.04 12.49 0.41
CA ILE A 44 -8.61 11.17 0.86
C ILE A 44 -8.73 10.15 -0.28
N CYS A 45 -7.67 9.36 -0.50
CA CYS A 45 -7.72 8.22 -1.40
C CYS A 45 -7.82 6.93 -0.58
N LYS A 46 -9.05 6.44 -0.38
CA LYS A 46 -9.31 5.19 0.36
C LYS A 46 -10.44 4.37 -0.29
N PRO A 47 -10.23 3.89 -1.53
CA PRO A 47 -11.23 3.08 -2.20
C PRO A 47 -11.49 1.77 -1.42
N PRO A 48 -12.75 1.41 -1.13
CA PRO A 48 -13.08 0.28 -0.27
C PRO A 48 -12.64 -1.08 -0.83
N LYS A 49 -12.61 -1.26 -2.16
CA LYS A 49 -12.17 -2.53 -2.80
C LYS A 49 -10.65 -2.76 -2.76
N ASN A 50 -9.90 -1.80 -2.21
CA ASN A 50 -8.44 -1.78 -2.25
C ASN A 50 -7.80 -1.84 -0.85
N ILE A 51 -8.62 -2.06 0.18
CA ILE A 51 -8.18 -2.40 1.53
C ILE A 51 -7.82 -3.88 1.54
N VAL A 52 -6.54 -4.20 1.69
CA VAL A 52 -6.04 -5.57 1.57
C VAL A 52 -5.02 -5.91 2.66
N SER A 53 -5.17 -7.06 3.30
CA SER A 53 -4.17 -7.59 4.23
C SER A 53 -3.02 -8.28 3.49
N GLN A 54 -1.83 -8.28 4.08
CA GLN A 54 -0.67 -9.00 3.53
C GLN A 54 -0.94 -10.49 3.30
N LEU A 55 -1.71 -11.13 4.19
CA LEU A 55 -2.08 -12.54 4.05
C LEU A 55 -3.03 -12.76 2.86
N HIS A 56 -3.98 -11.85 2.66
CA HIS A 56 -4.88 -11.91 1.50
C HIS A 56 -4.10 -11.68 0.19
N LEU A 57 -3.20 -10.69 0.17
CA LEU A 57 -2.28 -10.40 -0.94
C LEU A 57 -1.51 -11.67 -1.35
N ILE A 58 -0.87 -12.33 -0.39
CA ILE A 58 -0.08 -13.53 -0.66
C ILE A 58 -0.96 -14.68 -1.11
N SER A 59 -2.13 -14.85 -0.51
CA SER A 59 -3.07 -15.91 -0.92
C SER A 59 -3.51 -15.74 -2.37
N LEU A 60 -3.78 -14.50 -2.80
CA LEU A 60 -4.09 -14.18 -4.20
C LEU A 60 -2.90 -14.50 -5.12
N TRP A 61 -1.69 -14.12 -4.72
CA TRP A 61 -0.48 -14.39 -5.50
C TRP A 61 -0.17 -15.89 -5.60
N GLU A 62 -0.20 -16.63 -4.49
CA GLU A 62 0.01 -18.09 -4.44
C GLU A 62 -1.00 -18.81 -5.34
N LYS A 63 -2.29 -18.40 -5.27
CA LYS A 63 -3.35 -18.92 -6.14
C LYS A 63 -3.07 -18.62 -7.62
N ARG A 64 -2.60 -17.41 -7.93
CA ARG A 64 -2.33 -16.99 -9.31
C ARG A 64 -1.14 -17.71 -9.92
N CYS A 65 -0.06 -17.89 -9.16
CA CYS A 65 1.16 -18.53 -9.62
C CYS A 65 1.16 -20.06 -9.45
N GLY A 66 0.19 -20.62 -8.73
CA GLY A 66 0.14 -22.06 -8.43
C GLY A 66 1.30 -22.55 -7.55
N LYS A 67 1.90 -21.66 -6.75
CA LYS A 67 3.09 -21.94 -5.92
C LYS A 67 2.89 -21.38 -4.53
N SER A 68 3.17 -22.19 -3.51
CA SER A 68 3.24 -21.72 -2.12
C SER A 68 4.55 -21.00 -1.86
N LEU A 69 4.48 -19.88 -1.14
CA LEU A 69 5.62 -19.11 -0.68
C LEU A 69 5.99 -19.50 0.74
N ARG A 70 7.30 -19.55 1.04
CA ARG A 70 7.79 -19.65 2.42
C ARG A 70 7.52 -18.32 3.12
N LYS A 71 6.71 -18.35 4.17
CA LYS A 71 6.34 -17.19 4.98
C LYS A 71 7.27 -17.12 6.19
N ASN A 72 8.00 -16.03 6.34
CA ASN A 72 8.80 -15.77 7.53
C ASN A 72 8.27 -14.52 8.24
N ASN A 73 7.86 -14.66 9.50
CA ASN A 73 7.32 -13.57 10.30
C ASN A 73 8.45 -12.79 10.98
N ILE A 74 8.26 -11.48 11.13
CA ILE A 74 9.06 -10.60 11.99
C ILE A 74 8.08 -9.98 12.98
N SER A 75 8.46 -9.92 14.25
CA SER A 75 7.63 -9.31 15.30
C SER A 75 7.60 -7.79 15.19
N GLU A 76 6.60 -7.14 15.78
CA GLU A 76 6.54 -5.67 15.75
C GLU A 76 7.77 -5.06 16.43
N GLU A 77 8.19 -5.63 17.56
CA GLU A 77 9.37 -5.20 18.31
C GLU A 77 10.65 -5.29 17.48
N GLU A 78 10.77 -6.32 16.64
CA GLU A 78 11.90 -6.47 15.74
C GLU A 78 11.92 -5.37 14.66
N ILE A 79 10.77 -4.99 14.09
CA ILE A 79 10.69 -3.88 13.11
C ILE A 79 10.99 -2.54 13.78
N ILE A 80 10.45 -2.32 14.97
CA ILE A 80 10.73 -1.11 15.77
C ILE A 80 12.22 -0.97 16.00
N LYS A 81 12.86 -2.05 16.47
CA LYS A 81 14.31 -2.08 16.66
C LYS A 81 15.07 -1.78 15.37
N LEU A 82 14.64 -2.28 14.22
CA LEU A 82 15.28 -1.96 12.94
C LEU A 82 15.30 -0.46 12.67
N PHE A 83 14.16 0.25 12.75
CA PHE A 83 14.16 1.69 12.45
C PHE A 83 14.71 2.57 13.57
N GLU A 84 14.80 2.09 14.81
CA GLU A 84 15.47 2.79 15.90
C GLU A 84 16.99 2.71 15.83
N THR A 85 17.53 1.60 15.29
CA THR A 85 18.97 1.32 15.31
C THR A 85 19.69 1.61 13.99
N LEU A 86 19.00 1.56 12.86
CA LEU A 86 19.60 1.81 11.55
C LEU A 86 19.93 3.31 11.36
N PRO A 87 21.03 3.64 10.66
CA PRO A 87 21.33 5.02 10.30
C PRO A 87 20.33 5.54 9.26
N HIS A 88 20.20 6.86 9.17
CA HIS A 88 19.47 7.47 8.05
C HIS A 88 20.26 7.29 6.74
N PRO A 89 19.61 6.94 5.61
CA PRO A 89 18.17 6.76 5.41
C PRO A 89 17.66 5.31 5.56
N GLU A 90 18.52 4.37 5.99
CA GLU A 90 18.20 2.94 6.07
C GLU A 90 17.07 2.65 7.09
N ASN A 91 16.91 3.49 8.10
CA ASN A 91 15.79 3.39 9.05
C ASN A 91 14.42 3.77 8.47
N VAL A 92 14.37 4.51 7.35
CA VAL A 92 13.11 5.04 6.81
C VAL A 92 12.23 3.94 6.24
N ALA A 93 12.80 2.99 5.49
CA ALA A 93 12.05 1.88 4.90
C ALA A 93 11.33 0.99 5.95
N PRO A 94 11.99 0.48 7.01
CA PRO A 94 11.31 -0.28 8.05
C PRO A 94 10.27 0.54 8.82
N ALA A 95 10.50 1.83 9.05
CA ALA A 95 9.49 2.71 9.67
C ALA A 95 8.24 2.86 8.78
N ILE A 96 8.41 3.02 7.47
CA ILE A 96 7.30 3.05 6.51
C ILE A 96 6.55 1.71 6.51
N LEU A 97 7.25 0.58 6.46
CA LEU A 97 6.62 -0.75 6.50
C LEU A 97 5.86 -0.99 7.80
N HIS A 98 6.39 -0.53 8.94
CA HIS A 98 5.69 -0.53 10.23
C HIS A 98 4.38 0.27 10.13
N TYR A 99 4.43 1.50 9.63
CA TYR A 99 3.23 2.33 9.51
C TYR A 99 2.15 1.67 8.61
N PHE A 100 2.54 1.18 7.43
CA PHE A 100 1.57 0.59 6.49
C PHE A 100 0.96 -0.72 6.98
N PHE A 101 1.74 -1.58 7.64
CA PHE A 101 1.34 -2.97 7.89
C PHE A 101 1.22 -3.35 9.38
N VAL A 102 1.55 -2.45 10.30
CA VAL A 102 1.61 -2.72 11.75
C VAL A 102 0.91 -1.65 12.60
N ALA A 103 1.22 -0.38 12.41
CA ALA A 103 0.46 0.69 13.06
C ALA A 103 -0.91 0.87 12.39
N GLY A 104 -0.99 0.51 11.11
CA GLY A 104 -2.19 0.44 10.30
C GLY A 104 -2.56 1.79 9.68
N GLN A 105 -1.98 2.05 8.51
CA GLN A 105 -2.38 3.15 7.63
C GLN A 105 -3.89 3.13 7.31
N SER A 106 -4.52 1.95 7.31
CA SER A 106 -5.95 1.81 7.04
C SER A 106 -6.86 2.01 8.26
N ASN A 107 -6.33 2.26 9.47
CA ASN A 107 -7.09 2.14 10.71
C ASN A 107 -8.00 3.34 11.05
N PHE A 108 -7.97 4.42 10.28
CA PHE A 108 -8.90 5.53 10.46
C PHE A 108 -10.23 5.24 9.75
N GLU A 109 -11.36 5.62 10.35
CA GLU A 109 -12.66 5.57 9.69
C GLU A 109 -12.89 6.85 8.90
N LEU A 110 -13.65 6.75 7.80
CA LEU A 110 -14.05 7.94 7.04
C LEU A 110 -15.34 8.49 7.63
N GLU A 111 -15.35 9.78 7.94
CA GLU A 111 -16.55 10.51 8.35
C GLU A 111 -17.47 10.75 7.14
N GLU A 112 -18.70 11.24 7.39
CA GLU A 112 -19.66 11.53 6.31
C GLU A 112 -19.17 12.68 5.43
N ASP A 113 -18.54 13.69 6.04
CA ASP A 113 -18.06 14.90 5.36
C ASP A 113 -16.67 14.71 4.72
N ASP A 114 -16.02 13.56 4.93
CA ASP A 114 -14.70 13.28 4.35
C ASP A 114 -14.77 13.19 2.81
N LEU A 115 -13.91 13.97 2.16
CA LEU A 115 -13.72 14.01 0.72
C LEU A 115 -12.93 12.80 0.21
N GLU A 116 -13.57 11.63 0.19
CA GLU A 116 -12.98 10.42 -0.38
C GLU A 116 -13.21 10.34 -1.90
N LEU A 117 -12.14 10.09 -2.65
CA LEU A 117 -12.14 10.16 -4.13
C LEU A 117 -13.15 9.22 -4.80
N SER A 118 -13.34 8.00 -4.30
CA SER A 118 -14.32 7.07 -4.87
C SER A 118 -15.77 7.43 -4.53
N ARG A 119 -16.00 8.23 -3.48
CA ARG A 119 -17.30 8.85 -3.18
C ARG A 119 -17.55 10.08 -4.06
N LEU A 120 -16.53 10.92 -4.26
CA LEU A 120 -16.62 12.14 -5.09
C LEU A 120 -16.82 11.83 -6.56
N TYR A 121 -16.16 10.80 -7.09
CA TYR A 121 -16.20 10.43 -8.50
C TYR A 121 -16.69 8.98 -8.68
N PRO A 122 -17.98 8.71 -8.38
CA PRO A 122 -18.53 7.35 -8.45
C PRO A 122 -18.61 6.80 -9.88
N ASP A 123 -18.51 7.68 -10.89
CA ASP A 123 -18.44 7.33 -12.31
C ASP A 123 -17.08 6.76 -12.72
N TYR A 124 -16.02 7.01 -11.95
CA TYR A 124 -14.69 6.51 -12.23
C TYR A 124 -14.52 5.08 -11.69
N ASN A 125 -14.35 4.13 -12.60
CA ASN A 125 -14.12 2.74 -12.26
C ASN A 125 -12.63 2.50 -11.96
N TYR A 126 -12.21 2.77 -10.73
CA TYR A 126 -10.86 2.51 -10.26
C TYR A 126 -10.50 1.01 -10.31
N THR A 127 -9.22 0.73 -10.46
CA THR A 127 -8.68 -0.62 -10.59
C THR A 127 -8.75 -1.34 -9.24
N PRO A 128 -9.57 -2.42 -9.12
CA PRO A 128 -9.63 -3.19 -7.88
C PRO A 128 -8.30 -3.91 -7.64
N PHE A 129 -7.92 -4.04 -6.37
CA PHE A 129 -6.64 -4.66 -6.01
C PHE A 129 -6.43 -6.06 -6.64
N ALA A 130 -7.48 -6.89 -6.70
CA ALA A 130 -7.39 -8.22 -7.30
C ALA A 130 -6.91 -8.21 -8.76
N TYR A 131 -7.25 -7.17 -9.53
CA TYR A 131 -6.82 -7.04 -10.92
C TYR A 131 -5.33 -6.69 -11.04
N LEU A 132 -4.76 -5.98 -10.06
CA LEU A 132 -3.33 -5.71 -10.00
C LEU A 132 -2.50 -7.01 -9.99
N ILE A 133 -2.96 -8.03 -9.24
CA ILE A 133 -2.30 -9.34 -9.19
C ILE A 133 -2.27 -9.99 -10.59
N ASP A 134 -3.34 -9.84 -11.37
CA ASP A 134 -3.40 -10.36 -12.72
C ASP A 134 -2.48 -9.61 -13.69
N ILE A 135 -2.44 -8.27 -13.59
CA ILE A 135 -1.51 -7.45 -14.39
C ILE A 135 -0.08 -7.85 -14.08
N LEU A 136 0.31 -7.92 -12.81
CA LEU A 136 1.69 -8.21 -12.40
C LEU A 136 2.13 -9.63 -12.77
N ALA A 137 1.20 -10.59 -12.80
CA ALA A 137 1.49 -11.95 -13.24
C ALA A 137 1.78 -12.06 -14.74
N VAL A 138 1.20 -11.19 -15.57
CA VAL A 138 1.36 -11.20 -17.04
C VAL A 138 2.46 -10.24 -17.48
N ASN A 139 2.52 -9.06 -16.89
CA ASN A 139 3.45 -7.99 -17.21
C ASN A 139 4.09 -7.42 -15.94
N PRO A 140 5.15 -8.08 -15.42
CA PRO A 140 5.79 -7.65 -14.19
C PRO A 140 6.40 -6.26 -14.38
N GLN A 141 5.93 -5.31 -13.56
CA GLN A 141 6.45 -3.95 -13.57
C GLN A 141 7.86 -3.91 -12.97
N LYS A 142 8.70 -2.99 -13.46
CA LYS A 142 10.01 -2.74 -12.87
C LYS A 142 9.81 -2.19 -11.45
N ILE A 143 10.45 -2.84 -10.48
CA ILE A 143 10.44 -2.37 -9.08
C ILE A 143 11.04 -0.96 -9.03
N LYS A 144 10.25 -0.01 -8.53
CA LYS A 144 10.67 1.38 -8.28
C LYS A 144 11.07 1.50 -6.80
N ARG A 145 12.11 2.30 -6.52
CA ARG A 145 12.51 2.65 -5.15
C ARG A 145 12.38 4.15 -4.99
N ALA A 146 11.73 4.57 -3.91
CA ALA A 146 11.70 5.98 -3.55
C ALA A 146 13.10 6.47 -3.18
N ALA A 147 13.42 7.72 -3.51
CA ALA A 147 14.60 8.39 -2.97
C ALA A 147 14.30 8.73 -1.50
N LEU A 148 15.05 8.12 -0.60
CA LEU A 148 14.94 8.33 0.83
C LEU A 148 16.21 9.08 1.22
N GLY A 149 16.13 10.41 1.36
CA GLY A 149 17.11 11.28 2.03
C GLY A 149 18.60 11.05 1.76
#